data_AF-A0A850QM21-F1
#
_entry.id   AF-A0A850QM21-F1
#
_cell.length_a   1.000
_cell.length_b   1.000
_cell.length_c   1.000
_cell.angle_alpha   90.00
_cell.angle_beta   90.00
_cell.angle_gamma   90.00
#
_symmetry.space_group_name_H-M   'P 1'
#
loop_
_entity.id
_entity.type
_entity.pdbx_description
1 polymer ?
#
loop_
_entity_poly.entity_id
_entity_poly.type
_entity_poly.pdbx_seq_one_letter_code
_entity_poly.pdbx_strand_id
1 'polypeptide(L)'
;MYKNKITQALWMSAGLAVSAGSFSVVAAQVPEGVKLADSQELVRNNGSEVESLDPQKVSGVPESNIIRDLLEGLINQDDKGNLVPGAASSWESSDNKVWT
;
A
#
# COMPACT_ATOMS: atom_id res chain seq x y z
N MET A 1 -10.29 -12.74 -50.17
CA MET A 1 -9.32 -12.98 -49.08
C MET A 1 -10.05 -13.70 -47.94
N TYR A 2 -9.85 -15.01 -47.80
CA TYR A 2 -10.51 -15.81 -46.77
C TYR A 2 -9.84 -15.56 -45.40
N LYS A 3 -10.62 -15.06 -44.43
CA LYS A 3 -10.16 -14.91 -43.04
C LYS A 3 -10.05 -16.30 -42.41
N ASN A 4 -8.83 -16.74 -42.10
CA ASN A 4 -8.58 -18.04 -41.47
C ASN A 4 -8.97 -17.98 -39.98
N LYS A 5 -10.02 -18.73 -39.60
CA LYS A 5 -10.59 -18.74 -38.25
C LYS A 5 -9.57 -19.20 -37.18
N ILE A 6 -8.58 -20.01 -37.59
CA ILE A 6 -7.51 -20.51 -36.71
C ILE A 6 -6.58 -19.36 -36.30
N THR A 7 -6.24 -18.45 -37.24
CA THR A 7 -5.39 -17.30 -36.96
C THR A 7 -6.09 -16.31 -36.03
N GLN A 8 -7.40 -16.08 -36.21
CA GLN A 8 -8.19 -15.23 -35.30
C GLN A 8 -8.31 -15.80 -33.88
N ALA A 9 -8.43 -17.14 -33.75
CA ALA A 9 -8.45 -17.79 -32.45
C ALA A 9 -7.11 -17.64 -31.70
N LEU A 10 -5.98 -17.70 -32.42
CA LEU A 10 -4.64 -17.55 -31.84
C LEU A 10 -4.39 -16.13 -31.28
N TRP A 11 -4.89 -15.10 -31.98
CA TRP A 11 -4.83 -13.70 -31.50
C TRP A 11 -5.73 -13.47 -30.28
N MET A 12 -6.90 -14.11 -30.21
CA MET A 12 -7.77 -14.03 -29.03
C MET A 12 -7.16 -14.72 -27.80
N SER A 13 -6.49 -15.87 -27.97
CA SER A 13 -5.82 -16.54 -26.85
C SER A 13 -4.60 -15.78 -26.32
N ALA A 14 -3.88 -15.06 -27.20
CA ALA A 14 -2.72 -14.26 -26.79
C ALA A 14 -3.12 -12.96 -26.04
N GLY A 15 -4.30 -12.40 -26.33
CA GLY A 15 -4.80 -11.21 -25.63
C GLY A 15 -5.28 -11.48 -24.20
N LEU A 16 -5.71 -12.72 -23.90
CA LEU A 16 -6.21 -13.12 -22.58
C LEU A 16 -5.10 -13.41 -21.55
N ALA A 17 -3.85 -13.62 -21.98
CA ALA A 17 -2.75 -13.94 -21.07
C ALA A 17 -2.12 -12.71 -20.40
N VAL A 18 -2.35 -11.50 -20.91
CA VAL A 18 -1.72 -10.25 -20.41
C VAL A 18 -2.60 -9.51 -19.39
N SER A 19 -3.88 -9.88 -19.24
CA SER A 19 -4.81 -9.20 -18.32
C SER A 19 -4.78 -9.71 -16.87
N ALA A 20 -3.89 -10.65 -16.52
CA ALA A 20 -3.88 -11.30 -15.19
C ALA A 20 -2.90 -10.67 -14.18
N GLY A 21 -2.18 -9.61 -14.56
CA GLY A 21 -1.32 -8.85 -13.66
C GLY A 21 -2.08 -7.74 -12.93
N SER A 22 -3.17 -8.08 -12.22
CA SER A 22 -3.77 -7.13 -11.28
C SER A 22 -2.84 -6.98 -10.09
N PHE A 23 -1.96 -6.00 -10.12
CA PHE A 23 -1.29 -5.54 -8.91
C PHE A 23 -2.39 -5.02 -7.98
N SER A 24 -2.59 -5.66 -6.84
CA SER A 24 -3.48 -5.15 -5.79
C SER A 24 -2.89 -3.85 -5.28
N VAL A 25 -3.37 -2.72 -5.81
CA VAL A 25 -3.13 -1.41 -5.22
C VAL A 25 -4.01 -1.32 -3.98
N VAL A 26 -3.39 -1.17 -2.82
CA VAL A 26 -4.11 -0.85 -1.58
C VAL A 26 -4.56 0.60 -1.69
N ALA A 27 -5.79 0.82 -2.15
CA ALA A 27 -6.42 2.13 -2.17
C ALA A 27 -7.09 2.42 -0.82
N ALA A 28 -7.33 3.71 -0.53
CA ALA A 28 -8.14 4.09 0.61
C ALA A 28 -9.54 3.46 0.52
N GLN A 29 -10.08 2.99 1.65
CA GLN A 29 -11.45 2.50 1.72
C GLN A 29 -12.42 3.69 1.69
N VAL A 30 -12.84 4.07 0.49
CA VAL A 30 -13.77 5.20 0.27
C VAL A 30 -15.21 4.68 0.31
N PRO A 31 -16.12 5.29 1.10
CA PRO A 31 -17.53 4.90 1.11
C PRO A 31 -18.18 4.96 -0.27
N GLU A 32 -19.15 4.08 -0.52
CA GLU A 32 -19.86 4.03 -1.80
C GLU A 32 -20.55 5.36 -2.13
N GLY A 33 -20.50 5.75 -3.41
CA GLY A 33 -21.14 6.97 -3.90
C GLY A 33 -20.36 8.27 -3.65
N VAL A 34 -19.22 8.22 -2.94
CA VAL A 34 -18.35 9.39 -2.77
C VAL A 34 -17.59 9.68 -4.06
N LYS A 35 -17.83 10.86 -4.64
CA LYS A 35 -17.04 11.38 -5.75
C LYS A 35 -15.74 11.97 -5.21
N LEU A 36 -14.60 11.39 -5.60
CA LEU A 36 -13.28 11.93 -5.26
C LEU A 36 -13.03 13.27 -5.96
N ALA A 37 -12.25 14.13 -5.30
CA ALA A 37 -11.79 15.38 -5.89
C ALA A 37 -10.79 15.12 -7.02
N ASP A 38 -10.74 16.04 -7.99
CA ASP A 38 -9.86 15.91 -9.16
C ASP A 38 -8.36 15.95 -8.78
N SER A 39 -8.00 16.65 -7.70
CA SER A 39 -6.65 16.61 -7.09
C SER A 39 -6.70 16.10 -5.65
N GLN A 40 -5.75 15.24 -5.28
CA GLN A 40 -5.60 14.63 -3.96
C GLN A 40 -4.37 15.21 -3.25
N GLU A 41 -4.47 16.47 -2.84
CA GLU A 41 -3.42 17.19 -2.12
C GLU A 41 -3.87 17.49 -0.68
N LEU A 42 -2.95 17.34 0.27
CA LEU A 42 -3.22 17.56 1.68
C LEU A 42 -2.10 18.41 2.30
N VAL A 43 -2.49 19.49 2.97
CA VAL A 43 -1.59 20.33 3.78
C VAL A 43 -1.88 20.08 5.25
N ARG A 44 -0.88 19.60 6.00
CA ARG A 44 -0.96 19.36 7.44
C ARG A 44 0.04 20.22 8.19
N ASN A 45 -0.40 20.89 9.24
CA ASN A 45 0.53 21.45 10.23
C ASN A 45 1.13 20.27 11.04
N ASN A 46 2.46 20.25 11.18
CA ASN A 46 3.18 19.22 11.91
C ASN A 46 3.70 19.67 13.29
N GLY A 47 3.28 20.85 13.75
CA GLY A 47 3.62 21.37 15.08
C GLY A 47 4.94 22.13 15.10
N SER A 48 6.06 21.46 14.85
CA SER A 48 7.41 22.05 14.79
C SER A 48 8.22 21.50 13.64
N GLU A 49 9.38 22.12 13.39
CA GLU A 49 10.40 21.55 12.52
C GLU A 49 10.91 20.22 13.09
N VAL A 50 11.33 19.31 12.20
CA VAL A 50 11.84 17.99 12.58
C VAL A 50 13.33 18.01 12.86
N GLU A 51 13.78 17.22 13.83
CA GLU A 51 15.22 17.06 14.15
C GLU A 51 15.97 16.32 13.03
N SER A 52 15.36 15.27 12.50
CA SER A 52 15.90 14.42 11.44
C SER A 52 14.79 13.61 10.77
N LEU A 53 15.11 12.96 9.65
CA LEU A 53 14.28 11.92 9.03
C LEU A 53 14.90 10.52 9.15
N ASP A 54 16.06 10.42 9.80
CA ASP A 54 16.70 9.14 10.13
C ASP A 54 15.99 8.54 11.36
N PRO A 55 15.27 7.40 11.24
CA PRO A 55 14.50 6.84 12.35
C PRO A 55 15.34 6.49 13.58
N GLN A 56 16.67 6.34 13.43
CA GLN A 56 17.58 6.05 14.54
C GLN A 56 18.05 7.30 15.28
N LYS A 57 17.62 8.50 14.86
CA LYS A 57 18.05 9.80 15.38
C LYS A 57 16.90 10.72 15.75
N VAL A 58 15.70 10.18 15.91
CA VAL A 58 14.50 10.96 16.24
C VAL A 58 13.83 10.39 17.49
N SER A 59 13.09 11.23 18.20
CA SER A 59 12.34 10.81 19.38
C SER A 59 10.94 11.44 19.50
N GLY A 60 10.60 12.39 18.62
CA GLY A 60 9.37 13.15 18.70
C GLY A 60 8.23 12.64 17.82
N VAL A 61 7.05 13.23 18.08
CA VAL A 61 5.83 13.03 17.29
C VAL A 61 5.92 13.70 15.91
N PRO A 62 6.43 14.94 15.75
CA PRO A 62 6.56 15.57 14.43
C PRO A 62 7.33 14.70 13.44
N GLU A 63 8.44 14.11 13.87
CA GLU A 63 9.27 13.23 13.06
C GLU A 63 8.52 11.94 12.71
N SER A 64 7.89 11.33 13.72
CA SER A 64 7.12 10.10 13.56
C SER A 64 5.98 10.24 12.55
N ASN A 65 5.33 11.42 12.48
CA ASN A 65 4.27 11.69 11.51
C ASN A 65 4.78 11.60 10.06
N ILE A 66 5.97 12.17 9.79
CA ILE A 66 6.55 12.19 8.44
C ILE A 66 7.17 10.83 8.11
N ILE A 67 7.89 10.23 9.07
CA ILE A 67 8.57 8.94 8.84
C ILE A 67 7.58 7.83 8.52
N ARG A 68 6.38 7.83 9.10
CA ARG A 68 5.32 6.86 8.77
C ARG A 68 4.84 6.94 7.32
N ASP A 69 4.95 8.11 6.69
CA ASP A 69 4.60 8.29 5.28
C ASP A 69 5.78 7.94 4.35
N LEU A 70 7.02 8.00 4.85
CA LEU A 70 8.25 7.75 4.07
C LEU A 70 8.76 6.31 4.15
N LEU A 71 8.58 5.65 5.30
CA LEU A 71 9.15 4.35 5.63
C LEU A 71 8.09 3.46 6.29
N GLU A 72 8.20 2.16 6.07
CA GLU A 72 7.26 1.17 6.59
C GLU A 72 7.95 0.16 7.52
N GLY A 73 7.29 -0.15 8.64
CA GLY A 73 7.73 -1.18 9.58
C GLY A 73 7.22 -2.58 9.22
N LEU A 74 7.51 -3.58 10.05
CA LEU A 74 6.99 -4.95 9.85
C LEU A 74 5.46 -4.99 9.92
N ILE A 75 4.89 -4.25 10.86
CA ILE A 75 3.46 -4.13 11.11
C ILE A 75 3.07 -2.64 11.17
N ASN A 76 1.81 -2.35 10.85
CA ASN A 76 1.20 -1.03 10.92
C ASN A 76 0.00 -1.03 11.90
N GLN A 77 -0.65 0.13 12.02
CA GLN A 77 -1.90 0.29 12.78
C GLN A 77 -3.00 0.84 11.86
N ASP A 78 -4.21 0.29 11.96
CA ASP A 78 -5.39 0.81 11.25
C ASP A 78 -5.96 2.07 11.94
N ASP A 79 -7.08 2.59 11.40
CA ASP A 79 -7.78 3.77 11.92
C ASP A 79 -8.32 3.61 13.35
N LYS A 80 -8.39 2.37 13.86
CA LYS A 80 -8.82 2.01 15.21
C LYS A 80 -7.65 1.61 16.11
N GLY A 81 -6.41 1.62 15.59
CA GLY A 81 -5.21 1.23 16.32
C GLY A 81 -5.00 -0.29 16.38
N ASN A 82 -5.72 -1.10 15.60
CA ASN A 82 -5.45 -2.53 15.52
C ASN A 82 -4.16 -2.78 14.73
N LEU A 83 -3.39 -3.79 15.13
CA LEU A 83 -2.21 -4.21 14.39
C LEU A 83 -2.62 -4.84 13.07
N VAL A 84 -2.05 -4.35 11.97
CA VAL A 84 -2.29 -4.84 10.60
C VAL A 84 -0.96 -5.10 9.88
N PRO A 85 -0.95 -5.95 8.84
CA PRO A 85 0.24 -6.18 8.03
C PRO A 85 0.86 -4.89 7.48
N GLY A 86 2.19 -4.82 7.52
CA GLY A 86 3.02 -3.82 6.84
C GLY A 86 3.99 -4.54 5.90
N ALA A 87 5.30 -4.36 6.10
CA ALA A 87 6.31 -5.09 5.35
C ALA A 87 6.26 -6.62 5.58
N ALA A 88 5.78 -7.07 6.76
CA ALA A 88 5.50 -8.47 7.03
C ALA A 88 4.02 -8.78 6.79
N SER A 89 3.72 -9.82 6.01
CA SER A 89 2.35 -10.25 5.71
C SER A 89 1.65 -10.97 6.87
N SER A 90 2.43 -11.55 7.76
CA SER A 90 1.99 -12.30 8.94
C SER A 90 3.10 -12.30 9.98
N TRP A 91 2.74 -12.56 11.23
CA TRP A 91 3.67 -12.78 12.31
C TRP A 91 3.07 -13.80 13.28
N GLU A 92 3.90 -14.67 13.82
CA GLU A 92 3.49 -15.66 14.81
C GLU A 92 4.57 -15.89 15.87
N SER A 93 4.13 -16.35 17.03
CA SER A 93 5.02 -16.84 18.08
C SER A 93 4.28 -17.86 18.94
N SER A 94 4.90 -19.02 19.15
CA SER A 94 4.37 -20.06 20.04
C SER A 94 4.70 -19.81 21.51
N ASP A 95 5.74 -19.01 21.79
CA ASP A 95 6.31 -18.85 23.13
C ASP A 95 6.53 -17.38 23.54
N ASN A 96 6.19 -16.43 22.66
CA ASN A 96 6.42 -14.98 22.80
C ASN A 96 7.91 -14.58 22.95
N LYS A 97 8.84 -15.46 22.58
CA LYS A 97 10.29 -15.19 22.60
C LYS A 97 10.88 -15.20 21.20
N VAL A 98 10.45 -16.13 20.37
CA VAL A 98 10.86 -16.23 18.96
C VAL A 98 9.69 -15.82 18.09
N TRP A 99 9.92 -14.84 17.21
CA TRP A 99 8.92 -14.31 16.29
C TRP A 99 9.35 -14.64 14.86
N THR A 100 8.41 -15.10 14.06
CA THR A 100 8.56 -15.32 12.62
C THR A 100 7.44 -14.61 11.89
#